data_AF-A0A8B6BG45-F1
#
_entry.id   AF-A0A8B6BG45-F1
#
_cell.length_a   1.000
_cell.length_b   1.000
_cell.length_c   1.000
_cell.angle_alpha   90.00
_cell.angle_beta   90.00
_cell.angle_gamma   90.00
#
_symmetry.space_group_name_H-M   'P 1'
#
loop_
_entity.id
_entity.type
_entity.pdbx_description
1 polymer ?
#
loop_
_entity_poly.entity_id
_entity_poly.type
_entity_poly.pdbx_seq_one_letter_code
_entity_poly.pdbx_strand_id
1 'polypeptide(L)'
;MNNSPGYLRAPVSSGPTSADRSSTCQYINRMHINPSFLAKKASGDFRLVTAFVDVGRYSEQQPSLMPDVDSTLRTIAQWKYIIKSDLTSVFYQIPLAKDSMKYCGVATPYRGVCVYTRCAMRMPGSETALEELMCRIMEDFLQKGCVAKLADDLFCGSNTPEELLYNSVFNRYKNQEFAYHLAKLLFAQNR
;
A
#
# COMPACT_ATOMS: atom_id res chain seq x y z
N MET A 1 17.69 -11.65 47.90
CA MET A 1 16.93 -10.40 47.66
C MET A 1 17.49 -9.78 46.40
N ASN A 2 16.89 -10.06 45.24
CA ASN A 2 17.42 -9.64 43.94
C ASN A 2 16.83 -8.29 43.54
N ASN A 3 17.68 -7.28 43.48
CA ASN A 3 17.40 -5.99 42.85
C ASN A 3 17.29 -6.18 41.32
N SER A 4 16.14 -5.84 40.75
CA SER A 4 15.97 -5.60 39.31
C SER A 4 15.66 -4.12 39.09
N PRO A 5 16.32 -3.43 38.14
CA PRO A 5 16.20 -1.98 37.98
C PRO A 5 14.90 -1.59 37.28
N GLY A 6 14.37 -0.44 37.71
CA GLY A 6 13.10 0.12 37.23
C GLY A 6 13.13 0.56 35.77
N TYR A 7 12.10 0.18 35.03
CA TYR A 7 11.79 0.76 33.73
C TYR A 7 10.87 1.98 33.90
N LEU A 8 11.32 3.10 33.30
CA LEU A 8 10.62 4.37 33.19
C LEU A 8 9.17 4.20 32.70
N ARG A 9 8.20 4.70 33.47
CA ARG A 9 6.83 4.96 32.99
C ARG A 9 6.78 6.32 32.30
N ALA A 10 6.41 6.36 31.03
CA ALA A 10 5.97 7.57 30.34
C ALA A 10 4.42 7.57 30.25
N PRO A 11 3.77 8.75 30.27
CA PRO A 11 2.33 8.89 30.53
C PRO A 11 1.47 8.45 29.33
N VAL A 12 0.28 7.94 29.68
CA VAL A 12 -0.78 7.55 28.76
C VAL A 12 -1.43 8.80 28.17
N SER A 13 -1.40 8.98 26.84
CA SER A 13 -2.37 9.83 26.15
C SER A 13 -2.65 9.41 24.70
N SER A 14 -3.95 9.19 24.46
CA SER A 14 -4.71 9.23 23.20
C SER A 14 -4.33 8.33 22.01
N GLY A 15 -4.99 7.16 21.95
CA GLY A 15 -5.78 6.69 20.79
C GLY A 15 -5.06 6.20 19.51
N PRO A 16 -5.23 4.94 19.07
CA PRO A 16 -4.69 4.48 17.79
C PRO A 16 -5.54 4.93 16.60
N THR A 17 -4.83 5.40 15.56
CA THR A 17 -5.30 5.70 14.21
C THR A 17 -5.75 4.42 13.47
N SER A 18 -6.59 4.60 12.44
CA SER A 18 -7.38 3.67 11.62
C SER A 18 -6.89 2.24 11.26
N ALA A 19 -5.64 1.86 11.53
CA ALA A 19 -5.16 0.49 11.31
C ALA A 19 -5.76 -0.52 12.31
N ASP A 20 -6.20 -0.05 13.48
CA ASP A 20 -6.58 -0.89 14.63
C ASP A 20 -7.95 -1.58 14.51
N ARG A 21 -8.76 -1.26 13.48
CA ARG A 21 -10.10 -1.86 13.27
C ARG A 21 -10.14 -3.01 12.26
N SER A 22 -9.04 -3.29 11.58
CA SER A 22 -8.99 -4.35 10.55
C SER A 22 -8.44 -5.65 11.13
N SER A 23 -8.98 -6.79 10.71
CA SER A 23 -8.63 -8.17 11.09
C SER A 23 -7.22 -8.62 10.66
N THR A 24 -6.24 -7.71 10.81
CA THR A 24 -4.95 -7.73 10.11
C THR A 24 -3.83 -8.35 10.95
N CYS A 25 -4.08 -8.64 12.24
CA CYS A 25 -3.06 -9.09 13.19
C CYS A 25 -3.48 -10.33 14.01
N GLN A 26 -2.65 -11.40 14.02
CA GLN A 26 -2.88 -12.64 14.79
C GLN A 26 -1.67 -13.04 15.67
N TYR A 27 -1.90 -13.89 16.69
CA TYR A 27 -0.88 -14.48 17.57
C TYR A 27 -0.53 -15.92 17.15
N ILE A 28 0.75 -16.27 17.09
CA ILE A 28 1.30 -17.58 16.60
C ILE A 28 2.61 -17.87 17.38
N ASN A 29 2.87 -19.13 17.72
CA ASN A 29 4.15 -19.52 18.33
C ASN A 29 5.25 -19.63 17.26
N ARG A 30 6.44 -19.05 17.53
CA ARG A 30 7.65 -19.03 16.66
C ARG A 30 7.53 -18.09 15.45
N MET A 31 7.86 -16.82 15.66
CA MET A 31 7.84 -15.78 14.63
C MET A 31 9.19 -15.06 14.53
N HIS A 32 9.53 -14.61 13.32
CA HIS A 32 10.52 -13.55 13.16
C HIS A 32 9.85 -12.20 13.48
N ILE A 33 10.45 -11.45 14.41
CA ILE A 33 9.92 -10.16 14.84
C ILE A 33 10.72 -9.06 14.15
N ASN A 34 10.01 -8.27 13.35
CA ASN A 34 10.56 -7.11 12.68
C ASN A 34 10.45 -5.89 13.62
N PRO A 35 11.51 -5.06 13.73
CA PRO A 35 11.44 -3.83 14.51
C PRO A 35 10.44 -2.86 13.89
N SER A 36 9.67 -2.19 14.74
CA SER A 36 8.72 -1.16 14.33
C SER A 36 8.96 0.14 15.09
N PHE A 37 8.64 1.26 14.44
CA PHE A 37 8.77 2.59 15.01
C PHE A 37 7.65 3.50 14.52
N LEU A 38 7.34 4.53 15.31
CA LEU A 38 6.34 5.52 14.95
C LEU A 38 7.00 6.66 14.16
N ALA A 39 6.60 6.84 12.91
CA ALA A 39 7.03 7.97 12.09
C ALA A 39 5.95 9.06 12.08
N LYS A 40 6.36 10.31 12.30
CA LYS A 40 5.46 11.46 12.26
C LYS A 40 5.14 11.85 10.81
N LYS A 41 3.87 12.03 10.50
CA LYS A 41 3.39 12.58 9.23
C LYS A 41 3.49 14.11 9.24
N ALA A 42 3.51 14.72 8.06
CA ALA A 42 3.38 16.17 7.90
C ALA A 42 2.06 16.70 8.48
N SER A 43 1.00 15.88 8.54
CA SER A 43 -0.28 16.22 9.18
C SER A 43 -0.22 16.30 10.71
N GLY A 44 0.86 15.84 11.33
CA GLY A 44 1.00 15.75 12.79
C GLY A 44 0.72 14.36 13.38
N ASP A 45 0.00 13.50 12.66
CA ASP A 45 -0.30 12.13 13.08
C ASP A 45 0.93 11.22 13.04
N PHE A 46 0.87 10.09 13.76
CA PHE A 46 1.89 9.04 13.72
C PHE A 46 1.46 7.85 12.87
N ARG A 47 2.40 7.26 12.13
CA ARG A 47 2.23 5.96 11.45
C ARG A 47 3.18 4.93 12.04
N LEU A 48 2.69 3.71 12.26
CA LEU A 48 3.55 2.58 12.56
C LEU A 48 4.29 2.17 11.28
N VAL A 49 5.61 2.16 11.33
CA VAL A 49 6.48 1.72 10.25
C VAL A 49 7.23 0.49 10.72
N THR A 50 7.12 -0.60 9.98
CA THR A 50 7.82 -1.85 10.24
C THR A 50 8.99 -1.97 9.28
N ALA A 51 10.17 -2.31 9.80
CA ALA A 51 11.36 -2.51 8.98
C ALA A 51 11.54 -3.98 8.64
N PHE A 52 11.23 -4.35 7.40
CA PHE A 52 11.39 -5.72 6.87
C PHE A 52 12.76 -5.97 6.23
N VAL A 53 13.79 -5.22 6.65
CA VAL A 53 15.12 -5.24 6.02
C VAL A 53 15.75 -6.64 6.10
N ASP A 54 15.62 -7.29 7.25
CA ASP A 54 16.20 -8.62 7.46
C ASP A 54 15.47 -9.69 6.67
N VAL A 55 14.13 -9.66 6.65
CA VAL A 55 13.31 -10.58 5.84
C VAL A 55 13.62 -10.43 4.35
N GLY A 56 13.85 -9.21 3.89
CA GLY A 56 14.20 -8.92 2.48
C GLY A 56 15.50 -9.54 2.02
N ARG A 57 16.44 -9.85 2.92
CA ARG A 57 17.71 -10.51 2.57
C ARG A 57 17.54 -12.00 2.25
N TYR A 58 16.49 -12.61 2.78
CA TYR A 58 16.21 -14.05 2.64
C TYR A 58 14.99 -14.32 1.76
N SER A 59 14.30 -13.28 1.30
CA SER A 59 13.19 -13.41 0.38
C SER A 59 13.70 -13.61 -1.04
N GLU A 60 13.11 -14.57 -1.74
CA GLU A 60 13.28 -14.65 -3.19
C GLU A 60 12.69 -13.39 -3.84
N GLN A 61 13.44 -12.81 -4.76
CA GLN A 61 12.96 -11.68 -5.55
C GLN A 61 12.11 -12.23 -6.68
N GLN A 62 10.80 -11.99 -6.61
CA GLN A 62 9.92 -12.29 -7.73
C GLN A 62 10.20 -11.28 -8.85
N PRO A 63 10.62 -11.73 -10.05
CA PRO A 63 10.85 -10.82 -11.16
C PRO A 63 9.51 -10.20 -11.57
N SER A 64 9.41 -8.88 -11.46
CA SER A 64 8.30 -8.12 -12.02
C SER A 64 8.73 -7.50 -13.34
N LEU A 65 7.86 -7.57 -14.35
CA LEU A 65 7.95 -6.70 -15.52
C LEU A 65 7.43 -5.33 -15.10
N MET A 66 8.28 -4.54 -14.44
CA MET A 66 7.93 -3.15 -14.18
C MET A 66 7.86 -2.39 -15.51
N PRO A 67 6.79 -1.60 -15.75
CA PRO A 67 6.70 -0.78 -16.94
C PRO A 67 7.83 0.25 -16.96
N ASP A 68 8.36 0.52 -18.15
CA ASP A 68 9.36 1.56 -18.35
C ASP A 68 8.78 2.92 -17.96
N VAL A 69 9.43 3.60 -17.02
CA VAL A 69 8.97 4.90 -16.50
C VAL A 69 8.86 5.91 -17.62
N ASP A 70 9.82 5.94 -18.55
CA ASP A 70 9.82 6.90 -19.65
C ASP A 70 8.66 6.65 -20.62
N SER A 71 8.36 5.38 -20.92
CA SER A 71 7.19 5.01 -21.74
C SER A 71 5.88 5.45 -21.08
N THR A 72 5.75 5.24 -19.77
CA THR A 72 4.58 5.61 -18.99
C THR A 72 4.39 7.13 -18.98
N LEU A 73 5.48 7.87 -18.75
CA LEU A 73 5.46 9.34 -18.78
C LEU A 73 5.09 9.88 -20.16
N ARG A 74 5.58 9.26 -21.25
CA ARG A 74 5.18 9.62 -22.61
C ARG A 74 3.69 9.43 -22.85
N THR A 75 3.10 8.33 -22.38
CA THR A 75 1.64 8.12 -22.46
C THR A 75 0.89 9.19 -21.67
N ILE A 76 1.32 9.49 -20.44
CA ILE A 76 0.68 10.53 -19.61
C ILE A 76 0.77 11.91 -20.27
N ALA A 77 1.91 12.23 -20.89
CA ALA A 77 2.15 13.53 -21.53
C ALA A 77 1.26 13.79 -22.75
N GLN A 78 0.74 12.74 -23.41
CA GLN A 78 -0.14 12.87 -24.58
C GLN A 78 -1.55 13.34 -24.22
N TRP A 79 -1.97 13.20 -22.96
CA TRP A 79 -3.32 13.54 -22.54
C TRP A 79 -3.46 15.02 -22.19
N LYS A 80 -4.54 15.64 -22.66
CA LYS A 80 -4.89 17.03 -22.33
C LYS A 80 -5.50 17.18 -20.95
N TYR A 81 -6.30 16.21 -20.53
CA TYR A 81 -6.92 16.15 -19.21
C TYR A 81 -6.52 14.88 -18.50
N ILE A 82 -6.15 15.01 -17.23
CA ILE A 82 -5.59 13.92 -16.43
C ILE A 82 -6.29 13.90 -15.07
N ILE A 83 -6.73 12.71 -14.67
CA ILE A 83 -7.12 12.40 -13.29
C ILE A 83 -6.02 11.53 -12.72
N LYS A 84 -5.36 12.03 -11.67
CA LYS A 84 -4.51 11.22 -10.81
C LYS A 84 -5.35 10.72 -9.63
N SER A 85 -5.31 9.41 -9.40
CA SER A 85 -5.90 8.73 -8.25
C SER A 85 -4.82 8.01 -7.45
N ASP A 86 -4.83 8.23 -6.14
CA ASP A 86 -3.98 7.54 -5.16
C ASP A 86 -4.74 6.34 -4.56
N LEU A 87 -4.10 5.17 -4.55
CA LEU A 87 -4.63 3.93 -4.03
C LEU A 87 -4.27 3.75 -2.55
N THR A 88 -5.06 4.38 -1.67
CA THR A 88 -4.81 4.31 -0.23
C THR A 88 -4.85 2.88 0.28
N SER A 89 -3.83 2.50 1.05
CA SER A 89 -3.81 1.24 1.79
C SER A 89 -3.99 -0.01 0.91
N VAL A 90 -3.69 0.09 -0.40
CA VAL A 90 -3.92 -1.01 -1.36
C VAL A 90 -3.16 -2.28 -1.00
N PHE A 91 -1.96 -2.14 -0.44
CA PHE A 91 -1.16 -3.27 0.07
C PHE A 91 -1.94 -4.13 1.07
N TYR A 92 -2.72 -3.51 1.97
CA TYR A 92 -3.47 -4.22 3.00
C TYR A 92 -4.68 -5.00 2.44
N GLN A 93 -5.00 -4.86 1.15
CA GLN A 93 -6.03 -5.66 0.50
C GLN A 93 -5.48 -7.02 0.05
N ILE A 94 -4.18 -7.12 -0.20
CA ILE A 94 -3.53 -8.34 -0.71
C ILE A 94 -3.34 -9.33 0.45
N PRO A 95 -3.95 -10.53 0.42
CA PRO A 95 -3.75 -11.55 1.44
C PRO A 95 -2.30 -12.06 1.44
N LEU A 96 -1.71 -12.17 2.63
CA LEU A 96 -0.42 -12.81 2.78
C LEU A 96 -0.60 -14.34 2.83
N ALA A 97 0.31 -15.08 2.21
CA ALA A 97 0.32 -16.54 2.31
C ALA A 97 0.51 -16.96 3.78
N LYS A 98 -0.26 -17.95 4.24
CA LYS A 98 -0.24 -18.43 5.64
C LYS A 98 1.16 -18.86 6.09
N ASP A 99 1.92 -19.50 5.20
CA ASP A 99 3.27 -19.96 5.49
C ASP A 99 4.28 -18.83 5.63
N SER A 100 4.00 -17.67 5.01
CA SER A 100 4.84 -16.47 5.07
C SER A 100 4.54 -15.60 6.29
N MET A 101 3.35 -15.72 6.90
CA MET A 101 2.93 -14.93 8.07
C MET A 101 3.91 -15.00 9.24
N LYS A 102 4.58 -16.16 9.44
CA LYS A 102 5.59 -16.36 10.49
C LYS A 102 6.81 -15.42 10.39
N TYR A 103 7.07 -14.85 9.21
CA TYR A 103 8.16 -13.90 8.99
C TYR A 103 7.74 -12.44 9.17
N CYS A 104 6.43 -12.19 9.27
CA CYS A 104 5.84 -10.86 9.30
C CYS A 104 5.37 -10.46 10.71
N GLY A 105 6.08 -10.93 11.74
CA GLY A 105 5.84 -10.52 13.12
C GLY A 105 6.23 -9.08 13.35
N VAL A 106 5.44 -8.36 14.14
CA VAL A 106 5.69 -6.99 14.56
C VAL A 106 5.42 -6.86 16.05
N ALA A 107 6.38 -6.30 16.78
CA ALA A 107 6.14 -5.88 18.15
C ALA A 107 5.34 -4.57 18.15
N THR A 108 4.20 -4.56 18.83
CA THR A 108 3.41 -3.34 19.04
C THR A 108 3.66 -2.83 20.47
N PRO A 109 3.75 -1.51 20.68
CA PRO A 109 4.08 -0.95 22.00
C PRO A 109 3.07 -1.31 23.10
N TYR A 110 1.81 -1.62 22.74
CA TYR A 110 0.71 -1.78 23.71
C TYR A 110 0.01 -3.14 23.67
N ARG A 111 0.23 -3.98 22.65
CA ARG A 111 -0.47 -5.27 22.49
C ARG A 111 0.46 -6.45 22.29
N GLY A 112 1.76 -6.29 22.56
CA GLY A 112 2.73 -7.36 22.36
C GLY A 112 2.96 -7.66 20.89
N VAL A 113 3.25 -8.93 20.57
CA VAL A 113 3.62 -9.36 19.22
C VAL A 113 2.39 -9.72 18.41
N CYS A 114 2.24 -9.08 17.26
CA CYS A 114 1.20 -9.33 16.26
C CYS A 114 1.83 -9.80 14.95
N VAL A 115 1.07 -10.46 14.09
CA VAL A 115 1.52 -10.83 12.72
C VAL A 115 0.58 -10.30 11.66
N TYR A 116 1.14 -9.65 10.65
CA TYR A 116 0.39 -9.20 9.48
C TYR A 116 -0.27 -10.39 8.75
N THR A 117 -1.56 -10.30 8.49
CA THR A 117 -2.33 -11.26 7.67
C THR A 117 -2.50 -10.79 6.21
N ARG A 118 -2.12 -9.55 5.93
CA ARG A 118 -2.17 -8.88 4.64
C ARG A 118 -0.80 -8.26 4.33
N CYS A 119 -0.51 -8.01 3.05
CA CYS A 119 0.72 -7.32 2.68
C CYS A 119 0.77 -5.92 3.32
N ALA A 120 1.99 -5.48 3.63
CA ALA A 120 2.26 -4.14 4.10
C ALA A 120 3.31 -3.47 3.20
N MET A 121 3.35 -2.14 3.26
CA MET A 121 4.40 -1.37 2.59
C MET A 121 5.78 -1.84 3.06
N ARG A 122 6.74 -1.89 2.12
CA ARG A 122 8.13 -2.33 2.34
C ARG A 122 8.29 -3.81 2.67
N MET A 123 7.23 -4.61 2.64
CA MET A 123 7.39 -6.05 2.66
C MET A 123 8.03 -6.51 1.35
N PRO A 124 9.03 -7.40 1.40
CA PRO A 124 9.62 -7.95 0.19
C PRO A 124 8.56 -8.56 -0.74
N GLY A 125 8.57 -8.16 -2.01
CA GLY A 125 7.65 -8.65 -3.03
C GLY A 125 6.23 -8.07 -2.97
N SER A 126 5.89 -7.22 -2.00
CA SER A 126 4.55 -6.64 -1.94
C SER A 126 4.29 -5.64 -3.07
N GLU A 127 5.33 -4.93 -3.53
CA GLU A 127 5.26 -4.06 -4.70
C GLU A 127 5.02 -4.86 -5.99
N THR A 128 5.70 -6.00 -6.17
CA THR A 128 5.48 -6.90 -7.31
C THR A 128 4.08 -7.49 -7.30
N ALA A 129 3.60 -7.98 -6.14
CA ALA A 129 2.27 -8.54 -6.02
C ALA A 129 1.17 -7.49 -6.31
N LEU A 130 1.38 -6.25 -5.86
CA LEU A 130 0.50 -5.14 -6.19
C LEU A 130 0.54 -4.83 -7.70
N GLU A 131 1.73 -4.81 -8.30
CA GLU A 131 1.91 -4.53 -9.71
C GLU A 131 1.17 -5.53 -10.59
N GLU A 132 1.33 -6.83 -10.33
CA GLU A 132 0.63 -7.92 -11.02
C GLU A 132 -0.89 -7.83 -10.86
N LEU A 133 -1.37 -7.57 -9.65
CA LEU A 133 -2.79 -7.41 -9.37
C LEU A 133 -3.37 -6.24 -10.17
N MET A 134 -2.69 -5.09 -10.14
CA MET A 134 -3.09 -3.90 -10.87
C MET A 134 -3.04 -4.12 -12.39
N CYS A 135 -2.04 -4.82 -12.92
CA CYS A 135 -2.01 -5.19 -14.34
C CYS A 135 -3.21 -6.05 -14.74
N ARG A 136 -3.56 -7.07 -13.94
CA ARG A 136 -4.70 -7.96 -14.25
C ARG A 136 -6.05 -7.24 -14.19
N ILE A 137 -6.23 -6.34 -13.22
CA ILE A 137 -7.51 -5.62 -13.07
C ILE A 137 -7.64 -4.56 -14.18
N MET A 138 -6.53 -3.94 -14.59
CA MET A 138 -6.53 -2.77 -15.48
C MET A 138 -6.14 -3.05 -16.92
N GLU A 139 -5.93 -4.31 -17.29
CA GLU A 139 -5.43 -4.75 -18.60
C GLU A 139 -6.17 -4.07 -19.76
N ASP A 140 -7.51 -4.10 -19.76
CA ASP A 140 -8.35 -3.48 -20.80
C ASP A 140 -8.05 -1.97 -21.00
N PHE A 141 -7.76 -1.25 -19.93
CA PHE A 141 -7.54 0.20 -19.97
C PHE A 141 -6.10 0.56 -20.30
N LEU A 142 -5.15 -0.27 -19.84
CA LEU A 142 -3.74 -0.17 -20.20
C LEU A 142 -3.56 -0.40 -21.71
N GLN A 143 -4.21 -1.43 -22.26
CA GLN A 143 -4.17 -1.72 -23.70
C GLN A 143 -4.81 -0.60 -24.55
N LYS A 144 -5.87 0.03 -24.05
CA LYS A 144 -6.52 1.17 -24.72
C LYS A 144 -5.72 2.47 -24.62
N GLY A 145 -4.70 2.54 -23.76
CA GLY A 145 -3.92 3.75 -23.55
C GLY A 145 -4.70 4.91 -22.91
N CYS A 146 -5.79 4.62 -22.20
CA CYS A 146 -6.56 5.62 -21.45
C CYS A 146 -6.18 5.66 -19.97
N VAL A 147 -5.44 4.66 -19.50
CA VAL A 147 -4.89 4.57 -18.14
C VAL A 147 -3.39 4.27 -18.20
N ALA A 148 -2.65 4.86 -17.27
CA ALA A 148 -1.24 4.62 -17.03
C ALA A 148 -1.03 4.46 -15.53
N LYS A 149 -0.14 3.55 -15.15
CA LYS A 149 0.18 3.22 -13.77
C LYS A 149 1.63 3.58 -13.51
N LEU A 150 1.91 4.21 -12.37
CA LEU A 150 3.27 4.49 -11.93
C LEU A 150 3.35 4.20 -10.44
N ALA A 151 3.96 3.07 -10.07
CA ALA A 151 3.98 2.57 -8.70
C ALA A 151 2.55 2.44 -8.12
N ASP A 152 2.26 3.09 -7.00
CA ASP A 152 0.95 3.13 -6.32
C ASP A 152 0.00 4.20 -6.90
N ASP A 153 0.48 5.04 -7.81
CA ASP A 153 -0.31 6.06 -8.49
C ASP A 153 -0.96 5.54 -9.77
N LEU A 154 -2.22 5.92 -9.96
CA LEU A 154 -3.00 5.60 -11.13
C LEU A 154 -3.41 6.88 -11.86
N PHE A 155 -3.11 6.95 -13.15
CA PHE A 155 -3.43 8.08 -14.02
C PHE A 155 -4.44 7.65 -15.06
N CYS A 156 -5.51 8.42 -15.21
CA CYS A 156 -6.45 8.29 -16.31
C CYS A 156 -6.37 9.59 -17.12
N GLY A 157 -6.34 9.49 -18.45
CA GLY A 157 -6.32 10.69 -19.27
C GLY A 157 -7.07 10.59 -20.58
N SER A 158 -7.37 11.75 -21.15
CA SER A 158 -8.10 11.91 -22.40
C SER A 158 -7.87 13.31 -22.99
N ASN A 159 -8.26 13.52 -24.24
CA ASN A 159 -8.25 14.81 -24.92
C ASN A 159 -9.52 15.63 -24.68
N THR A 160 -10.60 15.01 -24.19
CA THR A 160 -11.86 15.68 -23.87
C THR A 160 -12.33 15.35 -22.45
N PRO A 161 -12.98 16.28 -21.73
CA PRO A 161 -13.49 16.01 -20.38
C PRO A 161 -14.55 14.91 -20.33
N GLU A 162 -15.38 14.79 -21.37
CA GLU A 162 -16.47 13.81 -21.44
C GLU A 162 -15.92 12.40 -21.57
N GLU A 163 -14.94 12.21 -22.46
CA GLU A 163 -14.25 10.93 -22.62
C GLU A 163 -13.42 10.59 -21.37
N LEU A 164 -12.82 11.59 -20.71
CA LEU A 164 -12.14 11.37 -19.43
C LEU A 164 -13.09 10.77 -18.39
N LEU A 165 -14.29 11.33 -18.25
CA LEU A 165 -15.29 10.83 -17.31
C LEU A 165 -15.80 9.44 -17.70
N TYR A 166 -15.94 9.16 -18.99
CA TYR A 166 -16.33 7.83 -19.48
C TYR A 166 -15.26 6.77 -19.21
N ASN A 167 -14.00 7.07 -19.55
CA ASN A 167 -12.83 6.22 -19.34
C ASN A 167 -12.44 6.11 -17.86
N SER A 168 -12.95 7.03 -17.04
CA SER A 168 -12.61 7.08 -15.63
C SER A 168 -12.98 5.76 -14.94
N VAL A 169 -12.00 5.24 -14.22
CA VAL A 169 -12.06 3.92 -13.61
C VAL A 169 -13.17 3.80 -12.56
N PHE A 170 -13.70 4.94 -12.09
CA PHE A 170 -14.83 5.03 -11.15
C PHE A 170 -16.12 4.39 -11.66
N ASN A 171 -16.36 4.37 -12.97
CA ASN A 171 -17.60 3.81 -13.53
C ASN A 171 -17.65 2.28 -13.48
N ARG A 172 -16.50 1.60 -13.57
CA ARG A 172 -16.44 0.12 -13.52
C ARG A 172 -16.40 -0.42 -12.09
N TYR A 173 -15.77 0.30 -11.16
CA TYR A 173 -15.61 -0.16 -9.77
C TYR A 173 -16.80 0.15 -8.84
N LYS A 174 -17.88 0.77 -9.32
CA LYS A 174 -19.13 0.88 -8.54
C LYS A 174 -19.73 -0.49 -8.17
N ASN A 175 -19.37 -1.56 -8.88
CA ASN A 175 -19.97 -2.91 -8.73
C ASN A 175 -19.02 -3.99 -8.19
N GLN A 176 -17.74 -3.68 -7.92
CA GLN A 176 -16.82 -4.63 -7.29
C GLN A 176 -16.52 -4.16 -5.87
N GLU A 177 -16.54 -5.07 -4.89
CA GLU A 177 -16.13 -4.82 -3.50
C GLU A 177 -14.68 -4.35 -3.33
N PHE A 178 -13.94 -4.12 -4.43
CA PHE A 178 -12.74 -3.32 -4.45
C PHE A 178 -13.11 -1.83 -4.38
N ALA A 179 -13.57 -1.43 -3.20
CA ALA A 179 -13.68 -0.03 -2.82
C ALA A 179 -12.25 0.54 -2.76
N TYR A 180 -11.72 0.93 -3.91
CA TYR A 180 -10.52 1.74 -3.97
C TYR A 180 -10.80 2.99 -3.16
N HIS A 181 -10.20 3.04 -1.98
CA HIS A 181 -10.31 4.15 -1.05
C HIS A 181 -9.52 5.30 -1.66
N LEU A 182 -10.13 6.00 -2.62
CA LEU A 182 -9.56 7.12 -3.35
C LEU A 182 -9.31 8.26 -2.36
N ALA A 183 -8.10 8.37 -1.82
CA ALA A 183 -7.81 9.43 -0.85
C ALA A 183 -7.52 10.77 -1.51
N LYS A 184 -7.24 10.80 -2.82
CA LYS A 184 -6.99 12.05 -3.52
C LYS A 184 -7.25 11.92 -5.00
N LEU A 185 -8.12 12.79 -5.50
CA LEU A 185 -8.27 13.07 -6.92
C LEU A 185 -7.58 14.39 -7.21
N LEU A 186 -6.57 14.35 -8.06
CA LEU A 186 -5.99 15.55 -8.63
C LEU A 186 -6.39 15.62 -10.09
N PHE A 187 -7.19 16.62 -10.43
CA PHE A 187 -7.48 16.96 -11.82
C PHE A 187 -6.41 17.94 -12.30
N ALA A 188 -5.74 17.57 -13.39
CA ALA A 188 -4.76 18.42 -14.05
C ALA A 188 -5.11 18.55 -15.53
N GLN A 189 -4.94 19.76 -16.06
CA GLN A 189 -5.03 20.01 -17.49
C GLN A 189 -3.63 20.34 -18.00
N ASN A 190 -3.16 19.54 -18.94
CA ASN A 190 -1.90 19.80 -19.64
C ASN A 190 -2.13 20.94 -20.64
N ARG A 191 -1.23 21.93 -20.66
CA ARG A 191 -1.32 23.10 -21.55
C ARG A 191 -0.77 22.81 -22.94
#